data_AF-A0A6A6J1M9-F1
#
_entry.id   AF-A0A6A6J1M9-F1
#
_cell.length_a   1.000
_cell.length_b   1.000
_cell.length_c   1.000
_cell.angle_alpha   90.00
_cell.angle_beta   90.00
_cell.angle_gamma   90.00
#
_symmetry.space_group_name_H-M   'P 1'
#
loop_
_entity.id
_entity.type
_entity.pdbx_description
1 polymer ?
#
loop_
_entity_poly.entity_id
_entity_poly.type
_entity_poly.pdbx_seq_one_letter_code
_entity_poly.pdbx_strand_id
1 'polypeptide(L)'
;MSASQPGLPSPTGSIVSRTSLRVALLTTCACIHMRRTSELFIFADKYNVPQLRKLSVTGIWSLLDPNRRRKVPSYQDITLAFENLPEKAPLCKLFVDVYCRNFENEMDDEKECSAKGMVPMTFFDAVVWRHTHARKMMVKGEMEIGYRLKLADYHEHQSQEEASKCYCKLAR
;
A
#
# COMPACT_ATOMS: atom_id res chain seq x y z
N MET A 1 47.35 31.09 50.03
CA MET A 1 46.51 31.57 48.91
C MET A 1 46.66 30.55 47.80
N SER A 2 45.75 29.57 47.73
CA SER A 2 45.77 28.50 46.72
C SER A 2 44.61 28.74 45.76
N ALA A 3 44.94 28.96 44.49
CA ALA A 3 43.96 29.12 43.42
C ALA A 3 43.43 27.75 42.99
N SER A 4 42.12 27.55 43.09
CA SER A 4 41.40 26.43 42.49
C SER A 4 40.84 26.88 41.15
N GLN A 5 41.15 26.16 40.06
CA GLN A 5 40.46 26.35 38.77
C GLN A 5 39.29 25.35 38.64
N PRO A 6 38.13 25.78 38.10
CA PRO A 6 36.99 24.91 37.84
C PRO A 6 37.15 24.17 36.50
N GLY A 7 36.80 22.88 36.52
CA GLY A 7 36.79 22.01 35.34
C GLY A 7 35.69 22.37 34.34
N LEU A 8 36.03 22.26 33.05
CA LEU A 8 35.13 22.41 31.90
C LEU A 8 34.09 21.27 31.84
N PRO A 9 32.84 21.55 31.43
CA PRO A 9 31.84 20.52 31.20
C PRO A 9 32.12 19.76 29.90
N SER A 10 31.99 18.44 29.96
CA SER A 10 32.03 17.55 28.79
C SER A 10 30.82 17.79 27.88
N PRO A 11 30.99 17.78 26.54
CA PRO A 11 29.87 17.88 25.61
C PRO A 11 29.15 16.54 25.55
N THR A 12 28.00 16.40 26.22
CA THR A 12 27.04 15.33 25.96
C THR A 12 26.37 15.56 24.60
N GLY A 13 27.12 15.23 23.55
CA GLY A 13 26.63 15.14 22.18
C GLY A 13 25.72 13.92 22.02
N SER A 14 24.45 14.22 21.80
CA SER A 14 23.42 13.41 21.16
C SER A 14 23.95 12.26 20.29
N ILE A 15 23.73 11.02 20.74
CA ILE A 15 23.80 9.82 19.89
C ILE A 15 22.38 9.47 19.49
N VAL A 16 21.80 10.23 18.55
CA VAL A 16 20.70 9.68 17.74
C VAL A 16 21.32 8.59 16.88
N SER A 17 21.01 7.34 17.24
CA SER A 17 21.48 6.14 16.55
C SER A 17 21.29 6.27 15.03
N ARG A 18 22.40 6.22 14.28
CA ARG A 18 22.43 6.30 12.80
C ARG A 18 21.54 5.25 12.12
N THR A 19 21.19 4.18 12.84
CA THR A 19 20.27 3.14 12.40
C THR A 19 18.83 3.66 12.27
N SER A 20 18.42 4.58 13.15
CA SER A 20 17.06 5.15 13.16
C SER A 20 16.79 6.09 11.97
N LEU A 21 17.79 6.89 11.56
CA LEU A 21 17.67 7.80 10.42
C LEU A 21 17.52 7.07 9.07
N ARG A 22 18.22 5.94 8.89
CA ARG A 22 18.15 5.17 7.63
C ARG A 22 16.79 4.50 7.43
N VAL A 23 16.15 4.04 8.50
CA VAL A 23 14.78 3.50 8.45
C VAL A 23 13.80 4.61 8.10
N ALA A 24 13.87 5.77 8.75
CA ALA A 24 12.97 6.89 8.46
C ALA A 24 13.07 7.43 7.01
N LEU A 25 14.29 7.52 6.45
CA LEU A 25 14.54 7.97 5.07
C LEU A 25 14.07 6.97 4.00
N LEU A 26 14.16 5.66 4.27
CA LEU A 26 13.66 4.63 3.35
C LEU A 26 12.13 4.54 3.37
N THR A 27 11.51 4.69 4.54
CA THR A 27 10.04 4.65 4.69
C THR A 27 9.38 5.89 4.09
N THR A 28 9.94 7.09 4.28
CA THR A 28 9.43 8.34 3.67
C THR A 28 9.46 8.29 2.15
N CYS A 29 10.51 7.71 1.56
CA CYS A 29 10.63 7.57 0.11
C CYS A 29 9.55 6.66 -0.49
N ALA A 30 9.24 5.53 0.17
CA ALA A 30 8.22 4.59 -0.31
C ALA A 30 6.79 5.16 -0.23
N CYS A 31 6.43 5.87 0.85
CA CYS A 31 5.10 6.47 1.00
C CYS A 31 4.87 7.63 0.01
N ILE A 32 5.89 8.45 -0.26
CA ILE A 32 5.81 9.50 -1.28
C ILE A 32 5.56 8.91 -2.67
N HIS A 33 6.21 7.78 -2.98
CA HIS A 33 5.99 7.10 -4.25
C HIS A 33 4.59 6.49 -4.36
N MET A 34 4.04 5.93 -3.28
CA MET A 34 2.68 5.37 -3.26
C MET A 34 1.65 6.45 -3.61
N ARG A 35 1.66 7.54 -2.86
CA ARG A 35 0.72 8.64 -3.01
C ARG A 35 0.74 9.23 -4.42
N ARG A 36 1.92 9.57 -4.94
CA ARG A 36 2.07 10.13 -6.29
C ARG A 36 1.59 9.17 -7.38
N THR A 37 1.81 7.87 -7.19
CA THR A 37 1.37 6.87 -8.17
C THR A 37 -0.16 6.68 -8.12
N SER A 38 -0.78 6.77 -6.93
CA SER A 38 -2.23 6.80 -6.79
C SER A 38 -2.85 8.04 -7.44
N GLU A 39 -2.27 9.23 -7.22
CA GLU A 39 -2.67 10.48 -7.89
C GLU A 39 -2.56 10.36 -9.41
N LEU A 40 -1.50 9.71 -9.91
CA LEU A 40 -1.32 9.45 -11.34
C LEU A 40 -2.38 8.49 -11.90
N PHE A 41 -2.79 7.47 -11.12
CA PHE A 41 -3.91 6.61 -11.48
C PHE A 41 -5.23 7.40 -11.56
N ILE A 42 -5.52 8.22 -10.55
CA ILE A 42 -6.72 9.08 -10.52
C ILE A 42 -6.77 10.02 -11.71
N PHE A 43 -5.64 10.66 -12.01
CA PHE A 43 -5.51 11.49 -13.20
C PHE A 43 -5.80 10.69 -14.48
N ALA A 44 -5.20 9.51 -14.62
CA ALA A 44 -5.41 8.65 -15.78
C ALA A 44 -6.85 8.15 -15.93
N ASP A 45 -7.54 7.90 -14.81
CA ASP A 45 -8.95 7.55 -14.79
C ASP A 45 -9.81 8.71 -15.28
N LYS A 46 -9.64 9.88 -14.65
CA LYS A 46 -10.37 11.12 -14.97
C LYS A 46 -10.26 11.52 -16.44
N TYR A 47 -9.09 11.35 -17.04
CA TYR A 47 -8.83 11.71 -18.44
C TYR A 47 -8.90 10.52 -19.41
N ASN A 48 -9.37 9.36 -18.97
CA ASN A 48 -9.51 8.15 -19.80
C ASN A 48 -8.22 7.79 -20.56
N VAL A 49 -7.12 7.61 -19.82
CA VAL A 49 -5.81 7.19 -20.34
C VAL A 49 -5.49 5.76 -19.85
N PRO A 50 -5.99 4.70 -20.51
CA PRO A 50 -5.90 3.32 -20.00
C PRO A 50 -4.46 2.84 -19.78
N GLN A 51 -3.56 3.18 -20.70
CA GLN A 51 -2.15 2.80 -20.59
C GLN A 51 -1.50 3.38 -19.34
N LEU A 52 -1.88 4.60 -18.94
CA LEU A 52 -1.36 5.23 -17.74
C LEU A 52 -1.95 4.60 -16.48
N ARG A 53 -3.26 4.24 -16.46
CA ARG A 53 -3.85 3.46 -15.36
C ARG A 53 -3.11 2.13 -15.14
N LYS A 54 -2.83 1.41 -16.24
CA LYS A 54 -2.08 0.14 -16.23
C LYS A 54 -0.66 0.31 -15.68
N LEU A 55 0.06 1.36 -16.09
CA LEU A 55 1.40 1.64 -15.58
C LEU A 55 1.37 2.02 -14.09
N SER A 56 0.43 2.87 -13.68
CA SER A 56 0.28 3.30 -12.29
C SER A 56 -0.04 2.12 -11.37
N VAL A 57 -1.00 1.26 -11.72
CA VAL A 57 -1.33 0.08 -10.91
C VAL A 57 -0.18 -0.93 -10.85
N THR A 58 0.62 -1.04 -11.92
CA THR A 58 1.85 -1.85 -11.94
C THR A 58 2.93 -1.28 -11.00
N GLY A 59 3.08 0.05 -10.98
CA GLY A 59 3.98 0.74 -10.07
C GLY A 59 3.58 0.52 -8.61
N ILE A 60 2.30 0.72 -8.29
CA ILE A 60 1.72 0.50 -6.96
C ILE A 60 1.89 -0.96 -6.52
N TRP A 61 1.59 -1.91 -7.41
CA TRP A 61 1.84 -3.34 -7.17
C TRP A 61 3.29 -3.62 -6.79
N SER A 62 4.24 -3.02 -7.51
CA SER A 62 5.67 -3.21 -7.26
C SER A 62 6.13 -2.59 -5.93
N LEU A 63 5.51 -1.48 -5.51
CA LEU A 63 5.77 -0.84 -4.22
C LEU A 63 5.24 -1.69 -3.05
N LEU A 64 4.03 -2.24 -3.19
CA LEU A 64 3.38 -3.11 -2.20
C LEU A 64 4.05 -4.48 -2.15
N ASP A 65 4.36 -5.07 -3.30
CA ASP A 65 4.84 -6.45 -3.48
C ASP A 65 4.01 -7.45 -2.67
N PRO A 66 2.68 -7.54 -2.94
CA PRO A 66 1.72 -8.07 -1.97
C PRO A 66 1.86 -9.56 -1.70
N ASN A 67 2.52 -10.30 -2.58
CA ASN A 67 2.79 -11.72 -2.41
C ASN A 67 4.06 -12.02 -1.61
N ARG A 68 4.94 -11.03 -1.39
CA ARG A 68 6.24 -11.22 -0.73
C ARG A 68 6.42 -10.34 0.51
N ARG A 69 5.75 -9.18 0.56
CA ARG A 69 5.81 -8.25 1.67
C ARG A 69 4.44 -8.13 2.32
N ARG A 70 4.41 -8.08 3.66
CA ARG A 70 3.21 -7.72 4.43
C ARG A 70 3.05 -6.20 4.48
N LYS A 71 3.00 -5.56 3.30
CA LYS A 71 2.72 -4.13 3.17
C LYS A 71 1.27 -3.94 2.77
N VAL A 72 0.67 -2.90 3.32
CA VAL A 72 -0.68 -2.42 2.99
C VAL A 72 -0.61 -0.93 2.65
N PRO A 73 -1.53 -0.41 1.83
CA PRO A 73 -1.67 1.04 1.64
C PRO A 73 -2.04 1.73 2.97
N SER A 74 -1.56 2.95 3.17
CA SER A 74 -1.96 3.76 4.34
C SER A 74 -3.44 4.14 4.25
N TYR A 75 -4.07 4.49 5.37
CA TYR A 75 -5.44 4.99 5.33
C TYR A 75 -5.59 6.27 4.49
N GLN A 76 -4.55 7.11 4.42
CA GLN A 76 -4.55 8.28 3.55
C GLN A 76 -4.58 7.91 2.06
N ASP A 77 -3.83 6.89 1.65
CA ASP A 77 -3.83 6.40 0.27
C ASP A 77 -5.19 5.76 -0.08
N ILE A 78 -5.77 5.01 0.87
CA ILE A 78 -7.10 4.40 0.73
C ILE A 78 -8.17 5.48 0.57
N THR A 79 -8.22 6.46 1.47
CA THR A 79 -9.17 7.58 1.40
C THR A 79 -9.05 8.32 0.07
N LEU A 80 -7.82 8.65 -0.34
CA LEU A 80 -7.56 9.32 -1.62
C LEU A 80 -8.15 8.54 -2.81
N ALA A 81 -7.94 7.23 -2.87
CA ALA A 81 -8.47 6.40 -3.95
C ALA A 81 -10.01 6.33 -3.92
N PHE A 82 -10.60 6.01 -2.76
CA PHE A 82 -12.04 5.79 -2.63
C PHE A 82 -12.89 7.06 -2.76
N GLU A 83 -12.32 8.24 -2.49
CA GLU A 83 -13.00 9.52 -2.71
C GLU A 83 -12.96 9.99 -4.17
N ASN A 84 -12.01 9.51 -4.97
CA ASN A 84 -11.75 10.02 -6.32
C ASN A 84 -12.01 9.00 -7.44
N LEU A 85 -12.24 7.73 -7.11
CA LEU A 85 -12.45 6.65 -8.07
C LEU A 85 -13.75 5.91 -7.79
N PRO A 86 -14.39 5.31 -8.81
CA PRO A 86 -15.43 4.33 -8.59
C PRO A 86 -14.92 3.15 -7.73
N GLU A 87 -15.77 2.59 -6.87
CA GLU A 87 -15.39 1.47 -5.97
C GLU A 87 -14.86 0.25 -6.73
N LYS A 88 -15.32 0.05 -7.97
CA LYS A 88 -14.90 -1.05 -8.86
C LYS A 88 -13.62 -0.77 -9.64
N ALA A 89 -13.02 0.41 -9.48
CA ALA A 89 -11.78 0.75 -10.16
C ALA A 89 -10.66 -0.24 -9.77
N PRO A 90 -9.75 -0.60 -10.70
CA PRO A 90 -8.68 -1.55 -10.44
C PRO A 90 -7.81 -1.21 -9.22
N LEU A 91 -7.57 0.07 -8.97
CA LEU A 91 -6.78 0.52 -7.82
C LEU A 91 -7.51 0.26 -6.49
N CYS A 92 -8.80 0.61 -6.40
CA CYS A 92 -9.62 0.35 -5.21
C CYS A 92 -9.68 -1.16 -4.91
N LYS A 93 -9.90 -1.98 -5.94
CA LYS A 93 -9.89 -3.44 -5.83
C LYS A 93 -8.53 -3.96 -5.33
N LEU A 94 -7.42 -3.44 -5.85
CA LEU A 94 -6.08 -3.82 -5.41
C LEU A 94 -5.88 -3.50 -3.92
N PHE A 95 -6.25 -2.30 -3.48
CA PHE A 95 -6.10 -1.91 -2.07
C PHE A 95 -6.91 -2.80 -1.14
N VAL A 96 -8.16 -3.13 -1.49
CA VAL A 96 -9.00 -4.06 -0.72
C VAL A 96 -8.38 -5.45 -0.66
N ASP A 97 -7.95 -6.00 -1.80
CA ASP A 97 -7.38 -7.34 -1.86
C ASP A 97 -6.07 -7.45 -1.06
N VAL A 98 -5.21 -6.43 -1.14
CA VAL A 98 -3.95 -6.37 -0.38
C VAL A 98 -4.24 -6.23 1.11
N TYR A 99 -5.18 -5.38 1.50
CA TYR A 99 -5.55 -5.20 2.90
C TYR A 99 -6.12 -6.51 3.48
N CYS A 100 -7.05 -7.16 2.78
CA CYS A 100 -7.63 -8.45 3.22
C CYS A 100 -6.58 -9.56 3.37
N ARG A 101 -5.52 -9.52 2.56
CA ARG A 101 -4.46 -10.53 2.56
C ARG A 101 -3.42 -10.28 3.65
N ASN A 102 -2.99 -9.03 3.81
CA ASN A 102 -1.76 -8.68 4.51
C ASN A 102 -1.98 -7.90 5.81
N PHE A 103 -3.16 -7.33 6.04
CA PHE A 103 -3.40 -6.54 7.25
C PHE A 103 -3.43 -7.43 8.50
N GLU A 104 -2.71 -6.99 9.53
CA GLU A 104 -2.72 -7.56 10.87
C GLU A 104 -2.98 -6.42 11.86
N ASN A 105 -3.75 -6.67 12.93
CA ASN A 105 -4.16 -5.62 13.87
C ASN A 105 -2.98 -4.88 14.53
N GLU A 106 -1.80 -5.49 14.56
CA GLU A 106 -0.58 -4.93 15.14
C GLU A 106 0.16 -3.98 14.19
N MET A 107 -0.31 -3.80 12.95
CA MET A 107 0.35 -2.97 11.94
C MET A 107 0.05 -1.47 12.07
N ASP A 108 -1.07 -1.09 12.70
CA ASP A 108 -1.44 0.31 12.84
C ASP A 108 -0.65 0.95 13.99
N ASP A 109 0.11 2.01 13.67
CA ASP A 109 0.70 2.89 14.67
C ASP A 109 -0.34 3.93 15.16
N GLU A 110 0.04 4.79 16.12
CA GLU A 110 -0.85 5.83 16.65
C GLU A 110 -1.37 6.78 15.55
N LYS A 111 -0.58 7.01 14.51
CA LYS A 111 -0.93 7.90 13.39
C LYS A 111 -1.97 7.24 12.48
N GLU A 112 -1.78 5.98 12.10
CA GLU A 112 -2.78 5.22 11.33
C GLU A 112 -4.06 5.02 12.14
N CYS A 113 -3.98 4.72 13.44
CA CYS A 113 -5.16 4.67 14.33
C CYS A 113 -5.97 5.97 14.30
N SER A 114 -5.29 7.11 14.30
CA SER A 114 -5.95 8.43 14.24
C SER A 114 -6.59 8.70 12.88
N ALA A 115 -6.00 8.20 11.79
CA ALA A 115 -6.53 8.35 10.43
C ALA A 115 -7.69 7.39 10.11
N LYS A 116 -7.84 6.30 10.87
CA LYS A 116 -8.86 5.27 10.65
C LYS A 116 -10.29 5.82 10.59
N GLY A 117 -10.61 6.84 11.39
CA GLY A 117 -11.93 7.48 11.40
C GLY A 117 -12.26 8.27 10.11
N MET A 118 -11.25 8.56 9.29
CA MET A 118 -11.38 9.30 8.02
C MET A 118 -11.48 8.37 6.80
N VAL A 119 -11.41 7.05 7.02
CA VAL A 119 -11.48 6.07 5.93
C VAL A 119 -12.94 5.93 5.48
N PRO A 120 -13.23 6.05 4.17
CA PRO A 120 -14.58 5.85 3.66
C PRO A 120 -15.16 4.49 4.07
N MET A 121 -16.40 4.47 4.58
CA MET A 121 -17.06 3.23 4.99
C MET A 121 -17.17 2.21 3.85
N THR A 122 -17.26 2.69 2.61
CA THR A 122 -17.29 1.86 1.39
C THR A 122 -16.03 0.99 1.25
N PHE A 123 -14.88 1.43 1.75
CA PHE A 123 -13.69 0.59 1.81
C PHE A 123 -13.86 -0.57 2.80
N PHE A 124 -14.33 -0.29 4.02
CA PHE A 124 -14.56 -1.34 5.02
C PHE A 124 -15.63 -2.34 4.57
N ASP A 125 -16.69 -1.87 3.94
CA ASP A 125 -17.70 -2.73 3.33
C ASP A 125 -17.07 -3.66 2.28
N ALA A 126 -16.24 -3.10 1.37
CA ALA A 126 -15.53 -3.89 0.37
C ALA A 126 -14.58 -4.93 1.00
N VAL A 127 -13.89 -4.58 2.09
CA VAL A 127 -13.03 -5.50 2.84
C VAL A 127 -13.84 -6.64 3.47
N VAL A 128 -14.97 -6.33 4.12
CA VAL A 128 -15.87 -7.34 4.70
C VAL A 128 -16.41 -8.28 3.60
N TRP A 129 -16.86 -7.73 2.48
CA TRP A 129 -17.31 -8.52 1.33
C TRP A 129 -16.20 -9.41 0.77
N ARG A 130 -14.98 -8.89 0.66
CA ARG A 130 -13.86 -9.66 0.12
C ARG A 130 -13.43 -10.78 1.06
N HIS A 131 -13.41 -10.55 2.37
CA HIS A 131 -13.13 -11.58 3.38
C HIS A 131 -14.19 -12.67 3.40
N THR A 132 -15.48 -12.30 3.38
CA THR A 132 -16.57 -13.28 3.36
C THR A 132 -16.54 -14.12 2.08
N HIS A 133 -16.24 -13.49 0.94
CA HIS A 133 -16.00 -14.21 -0.32
C HIS A 133 -14.80 -15.15 -0.22
N ALA A 134 -13.64 -14.68 0.26
CA ALA A 134 -12.44 -15.51 0.43
C ALA A 134 -12.73 -16.74 1.27
N ARG A 135 -13.36 -16.55 2.43
CA ARG A 135 -13.75 -17.63 3.35
C ARG A 135 -14.67 -18.64 2.68
N LYS A 136 -15.67 -18.17 1.93
CA LYS A 136 -16.58 -19.05 1.17
C LYS A 136 -15.82 -19.91 0.15
N MET A 137 -14.90 -19.31 -0.61
CA MET A 137 -14.08 -20.04 -1.58
C MET A 137 -13.15 -21.05 -0.90
N MET A 138 -12.56 -20.69 0.26
CA MET A 138 -11.72 -21.59 1.05
C MET A 138 -12.47 -22.81 1.58
N VAL A 139 -13.67 -22.63 2.13
CA VAL A 139 -14.52 -23.73 2.60
C VAL A 139 -14.89 -24.69 1.47
N LYS A 140 -15.05 -24.17 0.25
CA LYS A 140 -15.32 -24.98 -0.94
C LYS A 140 -14.07 -25.65 -1.54
N GLY A 141 -12.87 -25.35 -1.04
CA GLY A 141 -11.61 -25.81 -1.63
C GLY A 141 -11.24 -25.12 -2.95
N GLU A 142 -11.90 -24.01 -3.29
CA GLU A 142 -11.65 -23.21 -4.51
C GLU A 142 -10.55 -22.15 -4.31
N MET A 143 -10.08 -21.96 -3.07
CA MET A 143 -9.03 -21.01 -2.70
C MET A 143 -8.21 -21.52 -1.52
N GLU A 144 -6.88 -21.38 -1.59
CA GLU A 144 -5.96 -21.80 -0.52
C GLU A 144 -5.79 -20.74 0.58
N ILE A 145 -5.48 -21.21 1.80
CA ILE A 145 -5.03 -20.37 2.92
C ILE A 145 -3.63 -19.85 2.56
N GLY A 146 -3.54 -18.64 2.02
CA GLY A 146 -2.32 -18.09 1.42
C GLY A 146 -2.39 -17.85 -0.09
N TYR A 147 -3.59 -17.90 -0.67
CA TYR A 147 -3.87 -17.57 -2.08
C TYR A 147 -3.02 -16.40 -2.56
N ARG A 148 -2.47 -16.46 -3.78
CA ARG A 148 -1.65 -15.37 -4.35
C ARG A 148 -2.51 -14.39 -5.13
N LEU A 149 -2.26 -13.10 -4.94
CA LEU A 149 -2.83 -12.07 -5.81
C LEU A 149 -2.13 -12.13 -7.17
N LYS A 150 -2.82 -11.78 -8.24
CA LYS A 150 -2.24 -11.74 -9.59
C LYS A 150 -2.35 -10.32 -10.14
N LEU A 151 -1.24 -9.74 -10.57
CA LEU A 151 -1.24 -8.39 -11.14
C LEU A 151 -2.23 -8.25 -12.31
N ALA A 152 -2.40 -9.31 -13.10
CA ALA A 152 -3.34 -9.34 -14.22
C ALA A 152 -4.79 -9.04 -13.82
N ASP A 153 -5.20 -9.33 -12.57
CA ASP A 153 -6.56 -9.12 -12.07
C ASP A 153 -6.90 -7.62 -11.85
N TYR A 154 -5.89 -6.75 -12.00
CA TYR A 154 -5.96 -5.30 -11.84
C TYR A 154 -5.54 -4.55 -13.11
N HIS A 155 -5.24 -5.27 -14.20
CA HIS A 155 -5.01 -4.66 -15.51
C HIS A 155 -6.29 -4.71 -16.33
N GLU A 156 -6.72 -3.55 -16.81
CA GLU A 156 -7.81 -3.44 -17.77
C GLU A 156 -7.24 -3.75 -19.16
N HIS A 157 -7.59 -4.91 -19.72
CA HIS A 157 -7.20 -5.29 -21.07
C HIS A 157 -8.37 -5.05 -22.01
N GLN A 158 -8.12 -4.39 -23.14
CA GLN A 158 -9.15 -4.13 -24.14
C GLN A 158 -9.46 -5.37 -25.00
N SER A 159 -8.54 -6.34 -25.04
CA SER A 159 -8.72 -7.59 -25.77
C SER A 159 -8.03 -8.77 -25.07
N GLN A 160 -8.48 -9.98 -25.41
CA GLN A 160 -7.83 -11.22 -24.95
C GLN A 160 -6.39 -11.32 -25.49
N GLU A 161 -6.12 -10.77 -26.68
CA GLU A 161 -4.78 -10.69 -27.24
C GLU A 161 -3.86 -9.80 -26.38
N GLU A 162 -4.34 -8.63 -25.95
CA GLU A 162 -3.59 -7.76 -25.04
C GLU A 162 -3.32 -8.45 -23.69
N ALA A 163 -4.34 -9.11 -23.14
CA ALA A 163 -4.21 -9.91 -21.92
C ALA A 163 -3.20 -11.07 -22.08
N SER A 164 -3.11 -11.64 -23.28
CA SER A 164 -2.16 -12.72 -23.57
C SER A 164 -0.71 -12.24 -23.58
N LYS A 165 -0.47 -11.02 -24.09
CA LYS A 165 0.84 -10.35 -24.21
C LYS A 165 1.25 -9.59 -22.95
N CYS A 166 0.36 -9.47 -21.96
CA CYS A 166 0.67 -8.79 -20.72
C CYS A 166 1.77 -9.51 -19.91
N TYR A 167 2.86 -8.79 -19.63
CA TYR A 167 3.97 -9.28 -18.79
C TYR A 167 3.56 -9.53 -17.33
N CYS A 168 2.34 -9.19 -16.93
CA CYS A 168 1.77 -9.49 -15.63
C CYS A 168 1.68 -11.01 -15.32
N LYS A 169 1.87 -11.88 -16.32
CA LYS A 169 2.01 -13.34 -16.14
C LYS A 169 3.40 -13.79 -15.64
N LEU A 170 4.41 -12.92 -15.71
CA LEU A 170 5.80 -13.24 -15.35
C LEU A 170 6.17 -12.83 -13.92
N ALA A 171 5.33 -12.07 -13.23
CA ALA A 171 5.51 -11.73 -11.82
C ALA A 171 5.23 -12.96 -10.93
N ARG A 172 6.20 -13.89 -10.88
CA ARG A 172 6.21 -15.05 -9.98
C ARG A 172 6.72 -14.68 -8.58
#